data_AF-A0A938TLP4-F1
#
_entry.id   AF-A0A938TLP4-F1
#
_cell.length_a   1.000
_cell.length_b   1.000
_cell.length_c   1.000
_cell.angle_alpha   90.00
_cell.angle_beta   90.00
_cell.angle_gamma   90.00
#
_symmetry.space_group_name_H-M   'P 1'
#
loop_
_entity.id
_entity.type
_entity.pdbx_description
1 polymer ?
#
loop_
_entity_poly.entity_id
_entity_poly.type
_entity_poly.pdbx_seq_one_letter_code
_entity_poly.pdbx_strand_id
1 'polypeptide(L)' 'MAGFQIPQTYDEWRHCITVICRQPLNGPYIADRIEALNSATDHMTVRFVQLYGEPQRMKTIEWFKRAQSEL' A
#
# COMPACT_ATOMS: atom_id res chain seq x y z
N MET A 1 0.26 16.29 -17.71
CA MET A 1 0.22 16.06 -16.25
C MET A 1 0.16 14.56 -16.05
N ALA A 2 1.19 13.93 -15.50
CA ALA A 2 1.19 12.49 -15.30
C ALA A 2 0.17 12.14 -14.21
N GLY A 3 -1.00 11.67 -14.62
CA GLY A 3 -2.02 11.19 -13.69
C GLY A 3 -1.45 10.01 -12.91
N PHE A 4 -1.35 10.14 -11.59
CA PHE A 4 -1.02 9.02 -10.72
C PHE A 4 -2.17 8.02 -10.82
N GLN A 5 -2.00 6.98 -11.65
CA GLN A 5 -2.99 5.94 -11.80
C GLN A 5 -3.03 5.12 -10.51
N ILE A 6 -4.20 5.09 -9.86
CA ILE A 6 -4.41 4.26 -8.69
C ILE A 6 -4.33 2.80 -9.15
N PRO A 7 -3.40 1.99 -8.60
CA PRO A 7 -3.26 0.60 -9.00
C PRO A 7 -4.58 -0.14 -8.75
N GLN A 8 -5.03 -0.90 -9.73
CA GLN A 8 -6.25 -1.70 -9.63
C GLN A 8 -5.96 -3.16 -9.33
N THR A 9 -4.73 -3.60 -9.60
CA THR A 9 -4.28 -4.99 -9.41
C THR A 9 -3.06 -5.09 -8.50
N TYR A 10 -2.82 -6.30 -7.96
CA TYR A 10 -1.64 -6.59 -7.15
C TYR A 10 -0.34 -6.32 -7.90
N ASP A 11 -0.26 -6.71 -9.18
CA ASP A 11 0.97 -6.57 -9.96
C ASP A 11 1.27 -5.10 -10.27
N GLU A 12 0.25 -4.30 -10.58
CA GLU A 12 0.37 -2.85 -10.74
C GLU A 12 0.84 -2.18 -9.45
N TRP A 13 0.25 -2.56 -8.32
CA TRP A 13 0.65 -2.05 -7.02
C TRP A 13 2.09 -2.44 -6.67
N ARG A 14 2.47 -3.71 -6.90
CA ARG A 14 3.81 -4.24 -6.62
C ARG A 14 4.85 -3.55 -7.49
N HIS A 15 4.54 -3.32 -8.76
CA HIS A 15 5.41 -2.53 -9.65
C HIS A 15 5.52 -1.09 -9.18
N CYS A 16 4.40 -0.45 -8.80
CA CYS A 16 4.41 0.91 -8.29
C CYS A 16 5.29 1.05 -7.04
N ILE A 17 5.12 0.17 -6.04
CA ILE A 17 5.87 0.28 -4.79
C ILE A 17 7.36 -0.05 -4.95
N THR A 18 7.72 -1.04 -5.77
CA THR A 18 9.11 -1.50 -5.91
C THR A 18 9.92 -0.79 -7.00
N VAL A 19 9.28 -0.39 -8.11
CA VAL A 19 9.97 0.23 -9.25
C VAL A 19 9.82 1.74 -9.25
N ILE A 20 8.59 2.24 -9.08
CA ILE A 20 8.30 3.68 -9.13
C ILE A 20 8.69 4.32 -7.80
N CYS A 21 8.17 3.81 -6.68
CA CYS A 21 8.45 4.33 -5.33
C CYS A 21 9.75 3.79 -4.73
N ARG A 22 10.35 2.76 -5.33
CA ARG A 22 11.61 2.12 -4.89
C ARG A 22 11.64 1.71 -3.42
N GLN A 23 10.48 1.30 -2.90
CA GLN A 23 10.37 0.83 -1.52
C GLN A 23 10.75 -0.66 -1.46
N PRO A 24 11.58 -1.04 -0.48
CA PRO A 24 11.91 -2.44 -0.28
C PRO A 24 10.73 -3.16 0.35
N LEU A 25 10.09 -4.08 -0.38
CA LEU A 25 9.08 -5.00 0.17
C LEU A 25 9.75 -6.10 1.01
N ASN A 26 10.45 -5.72 2.08
CA ASN A 26 11.01 -6.66 3.04
C ASN A 26 10.06 -6.87 4.22
N GLY A 27 10.27 -7.96 4.98
CA GLY A 27 9.39 -8.34 6.10
C GLY A 27 9.12 -7.20 7.10
N PRO A 28 10.15 -6.52 7.63
CA PRO A 28 9.96 -5.38 8.55
C PRO A 28 9.13 -4.26 7.94
N TYR A 29 9.47 -3.82 6.72
CA TYR A 29 8.73 -2.75 6.04
C TYR A 29 7.26 -3.13 5.83
N ILE A 30 6.97 -4.36 5.40
CA ILE A 30 5.60 -4.81 5.19
C ILE A 30 4.82 -4.80 6.52
N ALA A 31 5.41 -5.29 7.60
CA ALA A 31 4.77 -5.32 8.91
C ALA A 31 4.41 -3.90 9.39
N ASP A 32 5.37 -2.97 9.34
CA ASP A 32 5.16 -1.57 9.74
C ASP A 32 4.04 -0.91 8.91
N ARG A 33 3.99 -1.19 7.60
CA ARG A 33 2.96 -0.64 6.71
C ARG A 33 1.58 -1.22 6.98
N ILE A 34 1.47 -2.51 7.29
CA ILE A 34 0.20 -3.13 7.67
C ILE A 34 -0.30 -2.54 8.99
N GLU A 35 0.57 -2.36 9.98
CA GLU A 35 0.20 -1.77 11.28
C GLU A 35 -0.31 -0.33 11.09
N ALA A 36 0.46 0.51 10.37
CA ALA A 36 0.08 1.89 10.09
C ALA A 36 -1.27 1.98 9.38
N LEU A 37 -1.50 1.17 8.33
CA LEU A 37 -2.75 1.18 7.56
C LEU A 37 -3.96 0.63 8.35
N ASN A 38 -3.76 -0.19 9.37
CA ASN A 38 -4.83 -0.63 10.27
C ASN A 38 -5.14 0.42 11.34
N SER A 39 -4.21 1.32 11.67
CA SER A 39 -4.42 2.39 12.63
C SER A 39 -5.29 3.52 12.03
N ALA A 40 -6.54 3.60 12.47
CA ALA A 40 -7.48 4.64 12.05
C ALA A 40 -7.11 6.06 12.56
N THR A 41 -6.21 6.16 13.52
CA THR A 41 -5.73 7.43 14.09
C THR A 41 -4.41 7.90 13.48
N ASP A 42 -3.80 7.10 12.60
CA ASP A 42 -2.59 7.52 11.88
C ASP A 42 -2.93 8.57 10.82
N HIS A 43 -2.29 9.73 10.92
CA HIS A 43 -2.50 10.86 10.02
C HIS A 43 -2.21 10.50 8.55
N MET A 44 -1.26 9.59 8.31
CA MET A 44 -0.94 9.08 6.97
C MET A 44 -2.03 8.15 6.44
N THR A 45 -2.64 7.35 7.31
CA THR A 45 -3.78 6.49 6.96
C THR A 45 -5.01 7.31 6.64
N VAL A 46 -5.33 8.32 7.44
CA VAL A 46 -6.42 9.26 7.15
C VAL A 46 -6.20 9.95 5.81
N ARG A 47 -4.99 10.46 5.56
CA ARG A 47 -4.67 11.10 4.27
C ARG A 47 -4.75 10.13 3.10
N PHE A 48 -4.31 8.88 3.29
CA PHE A 48 -4.42 7.83 2.27
C PHE A 48 -5.89 7.56 1.91
N VAL A 49 -6.75 7.40 2.92
CA VAL A 49 -8.19 7.20 2.73
C VAL A 49 -8.84 8.40 2.05
N GLN A 50 -8.45 9.63 2.40
CA GLN A 50 -8.96 10.84 1.74
C GLN A 50 -8.59 10.91 0.26
N LEU A 51 -7.41 10.44 -0.11
CA LEU A 51 -6.92 10.49 -1.50
C LEU A 51 -7.43 9.33 -2.36
N TYR A 52 -7.54 8.12 -1.78
CA TYR A 52 -7.76 6.89 -2.53
C TYR A 52 -9.04 6.13 -2.14
N GLY A 53 -9.66 6.50 -1.01
CA GLY A 53 -10.84 5.85 -0.47
C GLY A 53 -10.53 4.62 0.40
N GLU A 54 -11.48 4.30 1.28
CA GLU A 54 -11.45 3.09 2.11
C GLU A 54 -11.31 1.78 1.31
N PRO A 55 -12.00 1.59 0.15
CA PRO A 55 -11.83 0.37 -0.64
C PRO A 55 -10.39 0.14 -1.07
N GLN A 56 -9.67 1.22 -1.43
CA GLN A 56 -8.27 1.11 -1.84
C GLN A 56 -7.36 0.83 -0.64
N ARG A 57 -7.68 1.35 0.55
CA ARG A 57 -6.95 1.01 1.78
C ARG A 57 -7.03 -0.49 2.06
N MET A 58 -8.23 -1.06 2.00
CA MET A 58 -8.44 -2.49 2.23
C MET A 58 -7.66 -3.35 1.22
N LYS A 59 -7.75 -3.05 -0.08
CA LYS A 59 -6.96 -3.73 -1.12
C LYS A 59 -5.46 -3.63 -0.88
N THR A 60 -4.99 -2.45 -0.47
CA THR A 60 -3.56 -2.22 -0.19
C THR A 60 -3.08 -3.08 0.98
N ILE A 61 -3.88 -3.22 2.04
CA ILE A 61 -3.57 -4.11 3.17
C ILE A 61 -3.52 -5.57 2.71
N GLU A 62 -4.47 -6.02 1.88
CA GLU A 62 -4.46 -7.38 1.33
C GLU A 62 -3.23 -7.63 0.45
N TRP A 63 -2.81 -6.65 -0.36
CA TRP A 63 -1.61 -6.74 -1.17
C TRP A 63 -0.34 -6.81 -0.32
N PHE A 64 -0.25 -6.02 0.75
CA PHE A 64 0.86 -6.14 1.70
C PHE A 64 0.89 -7.53 2.36
N LYS A 65 -0.26 -8.06 2.78
CA LYS A 65 -0.35 -9.43 3.34
C LYS A 65 0.06 -10.49 2.33
N ARG A 66 -0.38 -10.37 1.07
CA ARG A 66 0.04 -11.28 -0.01
C ARG A 66 1.55 -11.20 -0.24
N ALA A 67 2.12 -9.99 -0.33
CA ALA A 67 3.55 -9.80 -0.49
C ALA A 67 4.34 -10.40 0.67
N GLN A 68 3.82 -10.33 1.91
CA GLN A 68 4.43 -10.98 3.07
C GLN A 68 4.51 -12.51 2.92
N SER A 69 3.46 -13.15 2.40
CA SER A 69 3.43 -14.59 2.17
C SER A 69 4.32 -15.07 1.01
N GLU A 70 4.73 -14.15 0.12
CA GLU A 70 5.61 -14.43 -1.02
C GLU A 70 7.11 -14.25 -0.69
N LEU A 71 7.45 -13.79 0.51
CA LEU A 71 8.83 -13.66 1.03
C LEU A 71 9.36 -14.98 1.58
#